data_AF-A0A0V1IG61-F1
#
_entry.id   AF-A0A0V1IG61-F1
#
_cell.length_a   1.000
_cell.length_b   1.000
_cell.length_c   1.000
_cell.angle_alpha   90.00
_cell.angle_beta   90.00
_cell.angle_gamma   90.00
#
_symmetry.space_group_name_H-M   'P 1'
#
loop_
_entity.id
_entity.type
_entity.pdbx_description
1 polymer ?
#
loop_
_entity_poly.entity_id
_entity_poly.type
_entity_poly.pdbx_seq_one_letter_code
_entity_poly.pdbx_strand_id
1 'polypeptide(L)'
;MISRLTAHSKLCSNLYLISARSIFGNFAGTGVGVLHFTSVSSVKNPLGFRLVSHSTLPLLTTSKIDFEKEDLMMKEELKRYDETMRKNTKYGLAILGIGCLIGCGAAVAKWGGPVKDDLGLPVADEFSQMPFLKQRILRTWKEIRLLEKYIKEPSRDILLPDPLKEPYYQPPFTLVIELTGVLVHPDWTYQTGWRFKKRPAVEHFIKQVGFPNFEVVIFTSEPGISAFPIIDSLDPQGLIMYRLFRDATKYVNGHHVKDLSRLNRDLSRVILIDWDPKSFQLQPENVLRLPKWEGSDSDLGLVELASFLKTLVASGIKDVRPVLQYYSSFDNPLEEYRKKRQQLEEEQEKLKDSGKHFTGPKASSFMGRFWQRQSIQ
;
A
#
# COMPACT_ATOMS: atom_id res chain seq x y z
N MET A 1 1.69 -5.47 63.40
CA MET A 1 0.69 -6.41 62.85
C MET A 1 1.32 -7.01 61.59
N ILE A 2 1.51 -8.33 61.49
CA ILE A 2 0.47 -9.37 61.30
C ILE A 2 -0.27 -9.15 59.97
N SER A 3 -0.30 -10.04 58.96
CA SER A 3 0.64 -11.07 58.43
C SER A 3 -0.11 -11.88 57.34
N ARG A 4 0.59 -12.58 56.43
CA ARG A 4 0.03 -13.50 55.40
C ARG A 4 -0.69 -12.73 54.25
N LEU A 5 -0.85 -13.25 53.04
CA LEU A 5 -0.70 -14.62 52.52
C LEU A 5 0.39 -14.78 51.44
N THR A 6 0.83 -16.03 51.26
CA THR A 6 1.79 -16.50 50.25
C THR A 6 1.14 -17.54 49.32
N ALA A 7 1.83 -17.81 48.20
CA ALA A 7 1.84 -19.02 47.37
C ALA A 7 0.99 -19.08 46.08
N HIS A 8 1.73 -19.29 44.96
CA HIS A 8 1.45 -20.13 43.78
C HIS A 8 0.10 -20.03 43.06
N SER A 9 0.09 -19.85 41.73
CA SER A 9 0.58 -20.88 40.79
C SER A 9 1.36 -20.33 39.56
N LYS A 10 1.97 -21.26 38.79
CA LYS A 10 2.64 -20.98 37.51
C LYS A 10 1.69 -21.29 36.35
N LEU A 11 1.75 -20.54 35.24
CA LEU A 11 1.74 -21.06 33.84
C LEU A 11 1.87 -19.91 32.80
N CYS A 12 2.16 -20.29 31.55
CA CYS A 12 2.13 -19.45 30.34
C CYS A 12 3.01 -18.20 30.28
N SER A 13 4.33 -18.41 30.21
CA SER A 13 5.27 -17.44 29.63
C SER A 13 5.18 -17.43 28.09
N ASN A 14 4.49 -16.46 27.50
CA ASN A 14 4.75 -15.91 26.14
C ASN A 14 3.74 -14.81 25.76
N LEU A 15 3.98 -13.57 26.18
CA LEU A 15 3.32 -12.40 25.58
C LEU A 15 4.14 -11.12 25.81
N TYR A 16 5.03 -10.78 24.88
CA TYR A 16 5.75 -9.50 24.91
C TYR A 16 4.81 -8.38 24.43
N LEU A 17 4.35 -7.54 25.36
CA LEU A 17 3.64 -6.32 25.02
C LEU A 17 4.61 -5.30 24.40
N ILE A 18 4.27 -4.81 23.21
CA ILE A 18 4.80 -3.55 22.67
C ILE A 18 3.62 -2.59 22.54
N SER A 19 3.62 -1.54 23.38
CA SER A 19 2.55 -0.54 23.44
C SER A 19 3.09 0.80 22.96
N ALA A 20 2.76 1.18 21.73
CA ALA A 20 3.16 2.44 21.14
C ALA A 20 2.30 3.60 21.70
N ARG A 21 2.75 4.22 22.79
CA ARG A 21 2.21 5.48 23.32
C ARG A 21 3.32 6.50 23.56
N SER A 22 2.98 7.78 23.39
CA SER A 22 3.80 8.96 23.70
C SER A 22 5.03 9.25 22.81
N ILE A 23 4.79 9.77 21.60
CA ILE A 23 5.64 10.82 21.02
C ILE A 23 4.74 11.90 20.38
N PHE A 24 4.36 12.91 21.18
CA PHE A 24 4.04 14.26 20.70
C PHE A 24 4.18 15.22 21.89
N GLY A 25 5.39 15.78 22.05
CA GLY A 25 5.73 16.69 23.13
C GLY A 25 5.90 18.13 22.62
N ASN A 26 5.18 19.05 23.27
CA ASN A 26 5.52 20.46 23.47
C ASN A 26 6.22 21.22 22.31
N PHE A 27 5.44 22.05 21.61
CA PHE A 27 5.88 23.42 21.31
C PHE A 27 4.85 24.40 21.88
N ALA A 28 5.31 25.37 22.66
CA ALA A 28 4.45 26.30 23.39
C ALA A 28 5.04 27.72 23.37
N GLY A 29 4.17 28.72 23.30
CA GLY A 29 4.53 30.14 23.16
C GLY A 29 4.51 30.60 21.69
N THR A 30 3.95 31.76 21.34
CA THR A 30 3.19 32.75 22.13
C THR A 30 2.15 33.43 21.21
N GLY A 31 1.06 34.01 21.76
CA GLY A 31 0.09 34.76 20.93
C GLY A 31 -1.38 34.71 21.36
N VAL A 32 -1.67 35.16 22.58
CA VAL A 32 -2.98 35.55 23.17
C VAL A 32 -4.23 35.49 22.26
N GLY A 33 -5.23 34.70 22.67
CA GLY A 33 -6.58 34.71 22.08
C GLY A 33 -7.60 33.92 22.92
N VAL A 34 -8.10 34.51 24.01
CA VAL A 34 -9.07 33.85 24.90
C VAL A 34 -10.46 33.81 24.27
N LEU A 35 -10.98 32.62 24.02
CA LEU A 35 -12.39 32.38 23.70
C LEU A 35 -12.98 31.32 24.64
N HIS A 36 -14.03 31.69 25.35
CA HIS A 36 -14.81 30.75 26.17
C HIS A 36 -15.58 29.78 25.27
N PHE A 37 -15.29 28.48 25.39
CA PHE A 37 -16.19 27.43 24.92
C PHE A 37 -17.35 27.26 25.91
N THR A 38 -18.42 28.03 25.73
CA THR A 38 -19.74 27.65 26.28
C THR A 38 -20.38 26.60 25.36
N SER A 39 -20.94 25.55 25.96
CA SER A 39 -21.59 24.47 25.22
C SER A 39 -22.83 25.01 24.48
N VAL A 40 -22.79 25.04 23.15
CA VAL A 40 -23.95 25.38 22.32
C VAL A 40 -24.84 24.15 22.17
N SER A 41 -25.99 24.20 22.84
CA SER A 41 -26.95 23.12 22.90
C SER A 41 -27.97 23.17 21.75
N SER A 42 -28.54 21.99 21.46
CA SER A 42 -29.75 21.76 20.66
C SER A 42 -29.71 22.15 19.17
N VAL A 43 -29.70 21.12 18.31
CA VAL A 43 -29.99 21.25 16.88
C VAL A 43 -31.44 21.73 16.71
N LYS A 44 -31.63 22.97 16.24
CA LYS A 44 -32.94 23.48 15.86
C LYS A 44 -33.30 23.04 14.45
N ASN A 45 -34.24 22.11 14.34
CA ASN A 45 -34.91 21.80 13.07
C ASN A 45 -35.62 23.06 12.54
N PRO A 46 -35.45 23.45 11.26
CA PRO A 46 -36.01 24.69 10.71
C PRO A 46 -37.50 24.57 10.31
N LEU A 47 -38.29 23.78 11.04
CA LEU A 47 -39.72 23.59 10.82
C LEU A 47 -40.47 23.71 12.16
N GLY A 48 -41.03 24.89 12.40
CA GLY A 48 -41.70 25.26 13.65
C GLY A 48 -43.09 24.67 13.83
N PHE A 49 -43.24 23.34 13.81
CA PHE A 49 -44.51 22.68 14.08
C PHE A 49 -44.90 22.79 15.56
N ARG A 50 -45.80 23.75 15.85
CA ARG A 50 -46.43 23.92 17.15
C ARG A 50 -47.64 22.99 17.25
N LEU A 51 -47.53 21.93 18.04
CA LEU A 51 -48.66 21.04 18.35
C LEU A 51 -49.76 21.84 19.06
N VAL A 52 -50.94 21.92 18.45
CA VAL A 52 -52.15 22.52 19.01
C VAL A 52 -53.18 21.42 19.25
N SER A 53 -53.72 21.35 20.46
CA SER A 53 -54.77 20.39 20.83
C SER A 53 -56.11 20.73 20.16
N HIS A 54 -56.80 19.72 19.63
CA HIS A 54 -58.06 19.91 18.91
C HIS A 54 -59.19 20.51 19.78
N SER A 55 -59.84 21.55 19.24
CA SER A 55 -61.26 21.81 19.42
C SER A 55 -61.82 22.51 18.16
N THR A 56 -63.06 22.17 17.78
CA THR A 56 -63.85 22.72 16.65
C THR A 56 -63.21 22.69 15.25
N LEU A 57 -63.83 21.95 14.32
CA LEU A 57 -63.58 22.09 12.88
C LEU A 57 -64.42 23.25 12.32
N PRO A 58 -63.81 24.27 11.69
CA PRO A 58 -64.51 25.15 10.75
C PRO A 58 -64.74 24.42 9.42
N LEU A 59 -65.85 24.71 8.74
CA LEU A 59 -66.20 24.08 7.48
C LEU A 59 -65.31 24.58 6.32
N LEU A 60 -65.10 23.72 5.32
CA LEU A 60 -64.16 23.95 4.22
C LEU A 60 -64.67 25.00 3.19
N THR A 61 -64.23 26.24 3.32
CA THR A 61 -64.28 27.26 2.25
C THR A 61 -63.05 28.18 2.26
N THR A 62 -61.83 27.61 2.14
CA THR A 62 -60.67 28.40 1.69
C THR A 62 -60.96 28.88 0.26
N SER A 63 -60.97 30.20 0.03
CA SER A 63 -61.28 30.69 -1.30
C SER A 63 -60.11 30.41 -2.25
N LYS A 64 -60.41 30.14 -3.53
CA LYS A 64 -59.38 29.88 -4.55
C LYS A 64 -58.38 31.03 -4.66
N ILE A 65 -58.86 32.25 -4.41
CA ILE A 65 -58.13 33.52 -4.39
C ILE A 65 -57.07 33.55 -3.27
N ASP A 66 -57.28 32.86 -2.15
CA ASP A 66 -56.32 32.88 -1.03
C ASP A 66 -55.17 31.90 -1.25
N PHE A 67 -55.44 30.72 -1.82
CA PHE A 67 -54.40 29.79 -2.27
C PHE A 67 -53.56 30.39 -3.41
N GLU A 68 -54.19 31.10 -4.36
CA GLU A 68 -53.48 31.83 -5.42
C GLU A 68 -52.60 32.96 -4.86
N LYS A 69 -53.00 33.66 -3.77
CA LYS A 69 -52.14 34.63 -3.08
C LYS A 69 -50.95 33.97 -2.38
N GLU A 70 -51.16 32.86 -1.68
CA GLU A 70 -50.08 32.15 -0.98
C GLU A 70 -49.03 31.63 -1.96
N ASP A 71 -49.45 31.04 -3.08
CA ASP A 71 -48.56 30.62 -4.18
C ASP A 71 -47.85 31.82 -4.84
N LEU A 72 -48.52 32.97 -5.01
CA LEU A 72 -47.87 34.18 -5.53
C LEU A 72 -46.80 34.71 -4.57
N MET A 73 -47.10 34.81 -3.28
CA MET A 73 -46.13 35.25 -2.25
C MET A 73 -44.96 34.26 -2.15
N MET A 74 -45.22 32.94 -2.14
CA MET A 74 -44.18 31.91 -2.15
C MET A 74 -43.25 32.06 -3.37
N LYS A 75 -43.81 32.36 -4.55
CA LYS A 75 -43.03 32.64 -5.77
C LYS A 75 -42.24 33.95 -5.69
N GLU A 76 -42.71 34.96 -4.97
CA GLU A 76 -41.97 36.21 -4.74
C GLU A 76 -40.86 36.05 -3.70
N GLU A 77 -41.11 35.33 -2.61
CA GLU A 77 -40.07 34.99 -1.62
C GLU A 77 -39.00 34.10 -2.25
N LEU A 78 -39.38 33.10 -3.06
CA LEU A 78 -38.43 32.27 -3.79
C LEU A 78 -37.58 33.10 -4.78
N LYS A 79 -38.17 34.04 -5.53
CA LYS A 79 -37.41 34.97 -6.39
C LYS A 79 -36.44 35.84 -5.57
N ARG A 80 -36.89 36.38 -4.44
CA ARG A 80 -36.08 37.23 -3.53
C ARG A 80 -34.93 36.42 -2.91
N TYR A 81 -35.17 35.17 -2.56
CA TYR A 81 -34.16 34.21 -2.12
C TYR A 81 -33.16 33.92 -3.24
N ASP A 82 -33.61 33.58 -4.44
CA ASP A 82 -32.77 33.31 -5.62
C ASP A 82 -31.87 34.51 -5.97
N GLU A 83 -32.41 35.73 -5.94
CA GLU A 83 -31.63 36.95 -6.12
C GLU A 83 -30.56 37.13 -5.04
N THR A 84 -30.91 36.88 -3.78
CA THR A 84 -30.01 37.01 -2.63
C THR A 84 -28.90 35.96 -2.70
N MET A 85 -29.24 34.71 -3.04
CA MET A 85 -28.29 33.63 -3.26
C MET A 85 -27.37 33.94 -4.45
N ARG A 86 -27.90 34.43 -5.59
CA ARG A 86 -27.07 34.86 -6.74
C ARG A 86 -26.12 36.01 -6.39
N LYS A 87 -26.55 36.99 -5.58
CA LYS A 87 -25.69 38.08 -5.09
C LYS A 87 -24.59 37.52 -4.17
N ASN A 88 -24.95 36.68 -3.20
CA ASN A 88 -24.02 36.06 -2.26
C ASN A 88 -23.01 35.13 -2.95
N THR A 89 -23.43 34.33 -3.94
CA THR A 89 -22.54 33.50 -4.76
C THR A 89 -21.55 34.35 -5.57
N LYS A 90 -21.99 35.48 -6.15
CA LYS A 90 -21.08 36.42 -6.84
C LYS A 90 -20.03 37.00 -5.88
N TYR A 91 -20.43 37.44 -4.68
CA TYR A 91 -19.49 37.92 -3.67
C TYR A 91 -18.55 36.82 -3.17
N GLY A 92 -19.06 35.61 -2.92
CA GLY A 92 -18.25 34.45 -2.53
C GLY A 92 -17.20 34.08 -3.59
N LEU A 93 -17.57 34.06 -4.87
CA LEU A 93 -16.64 33.83 -5.98
C LEU A 93 -15.60 34.96 -6.11
N ALA A 94 -15.99 36.23 -5.89
CA ALA A 94 -15.06 37.35 -5.90
C ALA A 94 -14.05 37.28 -4.74
N ILE A 95 -14.50 36.99 -3.53
CA ILE A 95 -13.65 36.81 -2.34
C ILE A 95 -12.70 35.62 -2.55
N LEU A 96 -13.19 34.49 -3.06
CA LEU A 96 -12.39 33.32 -3.41
C LEU A 96 -11.32 33.67 -4.45
N GLY A 97 -11.69 34.37 -5.53
CA GLY A 97 -10.76 34.80 -6.58
C GLY A 97 -9.65 35.71 -6.05
N ILE A 98 -9.98 36.70 -5.22
CA ILE A 98 -9.00 37.58 -4.57
C ILE A 98 -8.08 36.77 -3.64
N GLY A 99 -8.64 35.85 -2.83
CA GLY A 99 -7.87 34.95 -1.98
C GLY A 99 -6.90 34.06 -2.77
N CYS A 100 -7.33 33.50 -3.90
CA CYS A 100 -6.50 32.72 -4.80
C CYS A 100 -5.36 33.55 -5.40
N LEU A 101 -5.62 34.80 -5.82
CA LEU A 101 -4.58 35.70 -6.36
C LEU A 101 -3.51 36.04 -5.30
N ILE A 102 -3.92 36.35 -4.07
CA ILE A 102 -3.02 36.61 -2.95
C ILE A 102 -2.20 35.35 -2.61
N GLY A 103 -2.85 34.19 -2.53
CA GLY A 103 -2.19 32.90 -2.26
C GLY A 103 -1.17 32.53 -3.34
N CYS A 104 -1.51 32.70 -4.62
CA CYS A 104 -0.58 32.48 -5.74
C CYS A 104 0.60 33.46 -5.70
N GLY A 105 0.35 34.74 -5.41
CA GLY A 105 1.41 35.74 -5.24
C GLY A 105 2.39 35.39 -4.11
N ALA A 106 1.88 34.90 -2.99
CA ALA A 106 2.67 34.41 -1.86
C ALA A 106 3.45 33.13 -2.20
N ALA A 107 2.84 32.16 -2.92
CA ALA A 107 3.53 30.97 -3.40
C ALA A 107 4.69 31.32 -4.35
N VAL A 108 4.46 32.21 -5.32
CA VAL A 108 5.49 32.72 -6.25
C VAL A 108 6.54 33.61 -5.54
N ALA A 109 6.29 34.06 -4.30
CA ALA A 109 7.30 34.70 -3.46
C ALA A 109 8.14 33.68 -2.68
N LYS A 110 7.51 32.63 -2.13
CA LYS A 110 8.18 31.63 -1.27
C LYS A 110 8.91 30.55 -2.06
N TRP A 111 8.35 30.08 -3.18
CA TRP A 111 8.91 29.02 -4.04
C TRP A 111 9.56 29.56 -5.32
N GLY A 112 9.32 30.83 -5.68
CA GLY A 112 9.97 31.47 -6.83
C GLY A 112 11.36 32.04 -6.55
N GLY A 113 11.83 32.00 -5.29
CA GLY A 113 13.16 32.49 -4.92
C GLY A 113 14.29 31.63 -5.50
N PRO A 114 15.50 32.17 -5.69
CA PRO A 114 16.67 31.35 -5.97
C PRO A 114 17.00 30.46 -4.77
N VAL A 115 17.52 29.26 -5.04
CA VAL A 115 18.16 28.43 -4.00
C VAL A 115 19.36 29.19 -3.44
N LYS A 116 19.59 29.07 -2.14
CA LYS A 116 20.75 29.67 -1.46
C LYS A 116 21.80 28.61 -1.14
N ASP A 117 23.06 29.00 -1.20
CA ASP A 117 24.17 28.20 -0.69
C ASP A 117 24.29 28.30 0.85
N ASP A 118 25.27 27.59 1.42
CA ASP A 118 25.56 27.58 2.87
C ASP A 118 26.01 28.95 3.40
N LEU A 119 26.41 29.88 2.52
CA LEU A 119 26.75 31.27 2.84
C LEU A 119 25.55 32.23 2.70
N GLY A 120 24.39 31.71 2.29
CA GLY A 120 23.14 32.47 2.12
C GLY A 120 23.04 33.25 0.81
N LEU A 121 24.01 33.08 -0.11
CA LEU A 121 24.07 33.73 -1.42
C LEU A 121 23.19 32.98 -2.44
N PRO A 122 22.59 33.68 -3.43
CA PRO A 122 21.73 33.03 -4.42
C PRO A 122 22.56 32.26 -5.46
N VAL A 123 22.34 30.94 -5.52
CA VAL A 123 22.97 30.07 -6.53
C VAL A 123 22.45 30.44 -7.92
N ALA A 124 23.35 30.53 -8.91
CA ALA A 124 22.98 30.82 -10.28
C ALA A 124 22.32 29.61 -10.95
N ASP A 125 21.13 29.80 -11.54
CA ASP A 125 20.38 28.74 -12.24
C ASP A 125 20.02 29.13 -13.68
N GLU A 126 19.35 28.21 -14.38
CA GLU A 126 18.81 28.36 -15.74
C GLU A 126 17.94 29.62 -15.94
N PHE A 127 17.40 30.19 -14.84
CA PHE A 127 16.51 31.35 -14.86
C PHE A 127 17.19 32.63 -14.36
N SER A 128 18.45 32.59 -13.92
CA SER A 128 19.17 33.76 -13.39
C SER A 128 19.33 34.89 -14.42
N GLN A 129 19.38 34.58 -15.72
CA GLN A 129 19.46 35.56 -16.81
C GLN A 129 18.09 36.04 -17.34
N MET A 130 16.97 35.65 -16.71
CA MET A 130 15.62 36.03 -17.15
C MET A 130 15.03 37.19 -16.33
N PRO A 131 14.10 37.98 -16.90
CA PRO A 131 13.42 39.05 -16.15
C PRO A 131 12.75 38.54 -14.87
N PHE A 132 12.92 39.27 -13.76
CA PHE A 132 12.56 38.89 -12.39
C PHE A 132 11.19 38.19 -12.23
N LEU A 133 10.13 38.72 -12.85
CA LEU A 133 8.79 38.11 -12.76
C LEU A 133 8.71 36.76 -13.50
N LYS A 134 9.29 36.67 -14.71
CA LYS A 134 9.38 35.44 -15.50
C LYS A 134 10.22 34.38 -14.77
N GLN A 135 11.37 34.80 -14.23
CA GLN A 135 12.25 33.98 -13.40
C GLN A 135 11.51 33.35 -12.21
N ARG A 136 10.84 34.15 -11.38
CA ARG A 136 10.10 33.66 -10.20
C ARG A 136 8.95 32.72 -10.57
N ILE A 137 8.20 33.03 -11.64
CA ILE A 137 7.10 32.18 -12.11
C ILE A 137 7.65 30.83 -12.61
N LEU A 138 8.71 30.84 -13.44
CA LEU A 138 9.29 29.60 -13.97
C LEU A 138 9.94 28.73 -12.88
N ARG A 139 10.62 29.33 -11.90
CA ARG A 139 11.09 28.62 -10.69
C ARG A 139 9.93 27.96 -9.95
N THR A 140 8.84 28.70 -9.69
CA THR A 140 7.65 28.14 -9.02
C THR A 140 7.06 26.96 -9.80
N TRP A 141 7.01 27.02 -11.14
CA TRP A 141 6.59 25.89 -11.97
C TRP A 141 7.59 24.72 -11.96
N LYS A 142 8.90 24.97 -11.84
CA LYS A 142 9.92 23.93 -11.66
C LYS A 142 9.73 23.22 -10.32
N GLU A 143 9.58 23.96 -9.22
CA GLU A 143 9.33 23.40 -7.89
C GLU A 143 8.04 22.57 -7.82
N ILE A 144 6.94 23.03 -8.45
CA ILE A 144 5.68 22.26 -8.53
C ILE A 144 5.90 20.93 -9.27
N ARG A 145 6.64 20.92 -10.39
CA ARG A 145 6.99 19.69 -11.13
C ARG A 145 7.97 18.80 -10.36
N LEU A 146 8.88 19.37 -9.58
CA LEU A 146 9.81 18.61 -8.73
C LEU A 146 9.07 17.94 -7.57
N LEU A 147 8.12 18.63 -6.93
CA LEU A 147 7.22 18.06 -5.94
C LEU A 147 6.36 16.94 -6.54
N GLU A 148 5.79 17.16 -7.72
CA GLU A 148 5.05 16.12 -8.46
C GLU A 148 5.94 14.90 -8.77
N LYS A 149 7.19 15.12 -9.22
CA LYS A 149 8.15 14.03 -9.46
C LYS A 149 8.49 13.30 -8.17
N TYR A 150 8.73 14.00 -7.05
CA TYR A 150 9.05 13.40 -5.75
C TYR A 150 7.90 12.56 -5.16
N ILE A 151 6.66 12.86 -5.54
CA ILE A 151 5.48 12.06 -5.17
C ILE A 151 5.29 10.84 -6.11
N LYS A 152 5.84 10.88 -7.33
CA LYS A 152 5.58 9.87 -8.39
C LYS A 152 6.72 8.89 -8.67
N GLU A 153 7.96 9.36 -8.73
CA GLU A 153 9.13 8.52 -8.95
C GLU A 153 9.62 7.94 -7.61
N PRO A 154 10.27 6.75 -7.61
CA PRO A 154 10.86 6.20 -6.39
C PRO A 154 12.00 7.07 -5.86
N SER A 155 12.32 6.89 -4.57
CA SER A 155 13.34 7.63 -3.81
C SER A 155 14.76 7.58 -4.39
N ARG A 156 15.01 6.63 -5.30
CA ARG A 156 16.31 6.37 -5.95
C ARG A 156 16.10 5.55 -7.22
N ASP A 157 16.92 5.80 -8.24
CA ASP A 157 16.77 5.14 -9.54
C ASP A 157 17.19 3.65 -9.55
N ILE A 158 18.06 3.25 -8.61
CA ILE A 158 18.54 1.88 -8.40
C ILE A 158 18.18 1.44 -6.96
N LEU A 159 17.42 0.34 -6.85
CA LEU A 159 16.83 -0.13 -5.60
C LEU A 159 17.70 -1.12 -4.80
N LEU A 160 18.58 -1.87 -5.45
CA LEU A 160 19.53 -2.78 -4.79
C LEU A 160 20.97 -2.45 -5.23
N PRO A 161 21.97 -2.60 -4.35
CA PRO A 161 23.38 -2.49 -4.74
C PRO A 161 23.77 -3.61 -5.72
N ASP A 162 24.92 -3.45 -6.37
CA ASP A 162 25.44 -4.46 -7.31
C ASP A 162 25.53 -5.86 -6.67
N PRO A 163 25.32 -6.94 -7.45
CA PRO A 163 25.48 -8.31 -6.96
C PRO A 163 26.87 -8.56 -6.36
N LEU A 164 26.92 -9.42 -5.34
CA LEU A 164 28.17 -9.82 -4.70
C LEU A 164 29.11 -10.51 -5.69
N LYS A 165 30.39 -10.17 -5.58
CA LYS A 165 31.49 -10.73 -6.38
C LYS A 165 32.31 -11.70 -5.53
N GLU A 166 32.96 -12.64 -6.19
CA GLU A 166 33.93 -13.54 -5.56
C GLU A 166 34.95 -12.74 -4.71
N PRO A 167 35.25 -13.15 -3.47
CA PRO A 167 34.99 -14.46 -2.86
C PRO A 167 33.59 -14.67 -2.25
N TYR A 168 32.69 -13.67 -2.29
CA TYR A 168 31.36 -13.77 -1.70
C TYR A 168 30.37 -14.47 -2.64
N TYR A 169 29.51 -15.34 -2.09
CA TYR A 169 28.50 -16.07 -2.85
C TYR A 169 27.20 -15.26 -2.98
N GLN A 170 26.86 -14.86 -4.21
CA GLN A 170 25.55 -14.32 -4.55
C GLN A 170 24.55 -15.48 -4.80
N PRO A 171 23.35 -15.49 -4.20
CA PRO A 171 22.30 -16.44 -4.55
C PRO A 171 21.90 -16.36 -6.04
N PRO A 172 21.58 -17.48 -6.70
CA PRO A 172 21.36 -17.51 -8.16
C PRO A 172 20.07 -16.83 -8.62
N PHE A 173 19.08 -16.65 -7.74
CA PHE A 173 17.77 -16.04 -8.00
C PHE A 173 17.45 -14.96 -6.96
N THR A 174 16.69 -13.94 -7.34
CA THR A 174 16.19 -12.90 -6.42
C THR A 174 14.70 -13.12 -6.16
N LEU A 175 14.32 -13.29 -4.89
CA LEU A 175 12.95 -13.54 -4.46
C LEU A 175 12.37 -12.29 -3.80
N VAL A 176 11.49 -11.61 -4.52
CA VAL A 176 10.83 -10.38 -4.09
C VAL A 176 9.44 -10.73 -3.55
N ILE A 177 9.08 -10.26 -2.36
CA ILE A 177 7.83 -10.66 -1.69
C ILE A 177 7.12 -9.43 -1.11
N GLU A 178 5.82 -9.29 -1.36
CA GLU A 178 4.96 -8.36 -0.62
C GLU A 178 4.81 -8.80 0.84
N LEU A 179 4.73 -7.84 1.76
CA LEU A 179 4.54 -8.09 3.18
C LEU A 179 3.06 -8.35 3.49
N THR A 180 2.16 -7.44 3.10
CA THR A 180 0.74 -7.48 3.49
C THR A 180 -0.09 -8.29 2.51
N GLY A 181 -0.91 -9.22 3.03
CA GLY A 181 -1.69 -10.17 2.23
C GLY A 181 -0.92 -11.39 1.70
N VAL A 182 0.42 -11.42 1.83
CA VAL A 182 1.25 -12.61 1.52
C VAL A 182 1.86 -13.22 2.78
N LEU A 183 2.55 -12.42 3.61
CA LEU A 183 3.28 -12.90 4.80
C LEU A 183 2.59 -12.52 6.12
N VAL A 184 1.91 -11.37 6.16
CA VAL A 184 1.12 -10.89 7.31
C VAL A 184 -0.22 -10.33 6.86
N HIS A 185 -1.19 -10.28 7.78
CA HIS A 185 -2.50 -9.65 7.56
C HIS A 185 -2.73 -8.55 8.61
N PRO A 186 -3.06 -7.31 8.21
CA PRO A 186 -3.45 -6.26 9.15
C PRO A 186 -4.87 -6.55 9.69
N ASP A 187 -4.95 -6.88 10.97
CA ASP A 187 -6.22 -7.06 11.70
C ASP A 187 -6.55 -5.79 12.50
N TRP A 188 -7.85 -5.48 12.62
CA TRP A 188 -8.33 -4.41 13.49
C TRP A 188 -9.54 -4.86 14.28
N THR A 189 -9.44 -4.73 15.59
CA THR A 189 -10.51 -5.02 16.55
C THR A 189 -10.60 -3.90 17.57
N TYR A 190 -11.80 -3.62 18.11
CA TYR A 190 -12.06 -2.47 18.99
C TYR A 190 -11.19 -2.36 20.27
N GLN A 191 -10.45 -3.41 20.65
CA GLN A 191 -10.14 -3.66 22.07
C GLN A 191 -8.73 -3.29 22.59
N THR A 192 -7.55 -3.73 22.14
CA THR A 192 -6.98 -4.34 20.91
C THR A 192 -6.35 -3.37 19.91
N GLY A 193 -7.11 -2.75 19.00
CA GLY A 193 -6.62 -1.82 17.97
C GLY A 193 -6.07 -2.50 16.70
N TRP A 194 -5.21 -1.78 15.96
CA TRP A 194 -4.48 -2.31 14.81
C TRP A 194 -3.41 -3.31 15.23
N ARG A 195 -3.36 -4.47 14.57
CA ARG A 195 -2.36 -5.54 14.78
C ARG A 195 -2.01 -6.21 13.46
N PHE A 196 -0.93 -6.99 13.46
CA PHE A 196 -0.53 -7.79 12.31
C PHE A 196 -0.49 -9.26 12.71
N LYS A 197 -1.31 -10.07 12.03
CA LYS A 197 -1.31 -11.52 12.20
C LYS A 197 -0.21 -12.13 11.32
N LYS A 198 0.64 -12.98 11.90
CA LYS A 198 1.66 -13.75 11.15
C LYS A 198 0.99 -14.90 10.40
N ARG A 199 1.32 -15.11 9.12
CA ARG A 199 0.83 -16.28 8.37
C ARG A 199 1.44 -17.57 8.92
N PRO A 200 0.69 -18.69 9.00
CA PRO A 200 1.23 -19.96 9.47
C PRO A 200 2.52 -20.34 8.72
N ALA A 201 3.46 -20.92 9.45
CA ALA A 201 4.78 -21.33 8.96
C ALA A 201 5.66 -20.21 8.33
N VAL A 202 5.36 -18.91 8.46
CA VAL A 202 6.15 -17.83 7.82
C VAL A 202 7.64 -17.84 8.16
N GLU A 203 8.00 -18.06 9.43
CA GLU A 203 9.40 -18.15 9.88
C GLU A 203 10.13 -19.36 9.26
N HIS A 204 9.41 -20.46 9.07
CA HIS A 204 9.92 -21.67 8.44
C HIS A 204 10.04 -21.48 6.92
N PHE A 205 9.10 -20.80 6.28
CA PHE A 205 9.16 -20.40 4.88
C PHE A 205 10.43 -19.56 4.59
N ILE A 206 10.67 -18.50 5.37
CA ILE A 206 11.87 -17.65 5.21
C ILE A 206 13.16 -18.48 5.35
N LYS A 207 13.23 -19.36 6.37
CA LYS A 207 14.34 -20.33 6.56
C LYS A 207 14.50 -21.31 5.39
N GLN A 208 13.42 -21.68 4.70
CA GLN A 208 13.47 -22.61 3.58
C GLN A 208 13.83 -21.98 2.23
N VAL A 209 13.54 -20.69 2.03
CA VAL A 209 13.82 -19.95 0.78
C VAL A 209 15.05 -19.05 0.84
N GLY A 210 15.60 -18.79 2.03
CA GLY A 210 16.80 -17.95 2.19
C GLY A 210 18.08 -18.52 1.56
N PHE A 211 19.20 -17.93 1.99
CA PHE A 211 20.55 -18.33 1.56
C PHE A 211 20.78 -19.86 1.71
N PRO A 212 21.36 -20.54 0.70
CA PRO A 212 21.98 -20.01 -0.52
C PRO A 212 21.04 -19.88 -1.73
N ASN A 213 19.77 -20.27 -1.63
CA ASN A 213 18.92 -20.48 -2.81
C ASN A 213 18.41 -19.17 -3.44
N PHE A 214 17.94 -18.24 -2.61
CA PHE A 214 17.44 -16.94 -3.07
C PHE A 214 18.02 -15.77 -2.27
N GLU A 215 18.23 -14.65 -2.97
CA GLU A 215 18.37 -13.33 -2.38
C GLU A 215 16.97 -12.83 -2.01
N VAL A 216 16.62 -12.88 -0.73
CA VAL A 216 15.27 -12.55 -0.26
C VAL A 216 15.13 -11.04 -0.05
N VAL A 217 14.15 -10.46 -0.74
CA VAL A 217 13.84 -9.02 -0.72
C VAL A 217 12.38 -8.84 -0.34
N ILE A 218 12.10 -8.14 0.75
CA ILE A 218 10.73 -7.63 0.99
C ILE A 218 10.55 -6.37 0.17
N PHE A 219 9.52 -6.33 -0.68
CA PHE A 219 9.12 -5.13 -1.41
C PHE A 219 7.62 -4.88 -1.19
N THR A 220 7.31 -3.94 -0.30
CA THR A 220 5.95 -3.67 0.16
C THR A 220 5.45 -2.29 -0.26
N SER A 221 4.14 -2.20 -0.51
CA SER A 221 3.44 -0.92 -0.69
C SER A 221 3.18 -0.18 0.63
N GLU A 222 3.54 -0.75 1.79
CA GLU A 222 3.47 -0.08 3.10
C GLU A 222 4.61 0.92 3.33
N PRO A 223 4.42 1.99 4.14
CA PRO A 223 5.49 2.88 4.53
C PRO A 223 6.43 2.18 5.52
N GLY A 224 7.74 2.50 5.48
CA GLY A 224 8.72 1.88 6.36
C GLY A 224 8.37 1.96 7.85
N ILE A 225 7.73 3.05 8.29
CA ILE A 225 7.36 3.29 9.70
C ILE A 225 6.44 2.18 10.26
N SER A 226 5.53 1.60 9.46
CA SER A 226 4.74 0.44 9.89
C SER A 226 5.44 -0.89 9.60
N ALA A 227 6.10 -1.00 8.45
CA ALA A 227 6.66 -2.26 7.97
C ALA A 227 7.95 -2.72 8.68
N PHE A 228 8.85 -1.81 9.07
CA PHE A 228 10.13 -2.15 9.73
C PHE A 228 9.97 -3.07 10.95
N PRO A 229 9.23 -2.68 12.03
CA PRO A 229 9.14 -3.50 13.24
C PRO A 229 8.41 -4.84 13.00
N ILE A 230 7.58 -4.93 11.97
CA ILE A 230 6.94 -6.19 11.57
C ILE A 230 8.01 -7.14 11.00
N ILE A 231 8.83 -6.67 10.06
CA ILE A 231 9.89 -7.45 9.42
C ILE A 231 10.92 -7.91 10.48
N ASP A 232 11.33 -7.04 11.40
CA ASP A 232 12.25 -7.40 12.49
C ASP A 232 11.65 -8.47 13.44
N SER A 233 10.33 -8.55 13.58
CA SER A 233 9.64 -9.61 14.35
C SER A 233 9.40 -10.93 13.58
N LEU A 234 9.51 -10.90 12.25
CA LEU A 234 9.37 -12.05 11.35
C LEU A 234 10.70 -12.75 11.10
N ASP A 235 11.78 -11.98 11.03
CA ASP A 235 13.13 -12.44 10.72
C ASP A 235 14.16 -11.96 11.77
N PRO A 236 14.14 -12.54 12.98
CA PRO A 236 15.14 -12.27 14.02
C PRO A 236 16.52 -12.87 13.69
N GLN A 237 16.73 -13.43 12.49
CA GLN A 237 17.99 -14.04 12.05
C GLN A 237 18.67 -13.29 10.90
N GLY A 238 18.04 -12.27 10.29
CA GLY A 238 18.61 -11.49 9.20
C GLY A 238 18.76 -12.27 7.88
N LEU A 239 17.84 -13.19 7.62
CA LEU A 239 17.76 -13.96 6.36
C LEU A 239 17.23 -13.13 5.18
N ILE A 240 16.48 -12.06 5.47
CA ILE A 240 15.99 -11.07 4.49
C ILE A 240 17.12 -10.06 4.22
N MET A 241 17.69 -10.13 3.02
CA MET A 241 18.86 -9.32 2.64
C MET A 241 18.52 -7.85 2.42
N TYR A 242 17.36 -7.56 1.81
CA TYR A 242 16.96 -6.19 1.48
C TYR A 242 15.48 -5.93 1.80
N ARG A 243 15.18 -4.67 2.12
CA ARG A 243 13.85 -4.19 2.51
C ARG A 243 13.54 -2.93 1.69
N LEU A 244 12.45 -2.97 0.93
CA LEU A 244 11.96 -1.92 0.06
C LEU A 244 10.51 -1.61 0.45
N PHE A 245 10.19 -0.32 0.58
CA PHE A 245 8.91 0.17 1.08
C PHE A 245 8.23 1.06 0.04
N ARG A 246 7.13 1.73 0.43
CA ARG A 246 6.39 2.68 -0.41
C ARG A 246 7.27 3.72 -1.13
N ASP A 247 8.37 4.17 -0.52
CA ASP A 247 9.30 5.12 -1.13
C ASP A 247 10.06 4.55 -2.35
N ALA A 248 10.24 3.23 -2.42
CA ALA A 248 10.84 2.53 -3.55
C ALA A 248 9.83 2.19 -4.66
N THR A 249 8.53 2.50 -4.48
CA THR A 249 7.49 2.29 -5.49
C THR A 249 7.30 3.52 -6.36
N LYS A 250 6.84 3.31 -7.60
CA LYS A 250 6.38 4.36 -8.51
C LYS A 250 4.88 4.59 -8.33
N TYR A 251 4.43 5.83 -8.15
CA TYR A 251 3.00 6.14 -8.00
C TYR A 251 2.37 6.45 -9.37
N VAL A 252 1.47 5.58 -9.82
CA VAL A 252 0.84 5.63 -11.15
C VAL A 252 -0.67 5.51 -11.00
N ASN A 253 -1.42 6.48 -11.55
CA ASN A 253 -2.88 6.46 -11.64
C ASN A 253 -3.62 6.14 -10.31
N GLY A 254 -3.08 6.64 -9.18
CA GLY A 254 -3.65 6.43 -7.85
C GLY A 254 -3.08 5.23 -7.07
N HIS A 255 -2.25 4.40 -7.70
CA HIS A 255 -1.72 3.16 -7.14
C HIS A 255 -0.19 3.16 -7.04
N HIS A 256 0.34 2.42 -6.07
CA HIS A 256 1.78 2.16 -5.91
C HIS A 256 2.19 0.95 -6.73
N VAL A 257 3.25 1.09 -7.53
CA VAL A 257 3.70 0.11 -8.51
C VAL A 257 5.18 -0.22 -8.30
N LYS A 258 5.51 -1.50 -8.34
CA LYS A 258 6.84 -2.07 -8.14
C LYS A 258 7.50 -2.25 -9.51
N ASP A 259 8.40 -1.32 -9.86
CA ASP A 259 9.15 -1.40 -11.10
C ASP A 259 10.38 -2.31 -10.91
N LEU A 260 10.24 -3.58 -11.30
CA LEU A 260 11.30 -4.59 -11.14
C LEU A 260 12.56 -4.26 -11.96
N SER A 261 12.45 -3.44 -13.01
CA SER A 261 13.61 -2.99 -13.79
C SER A 261 14.61 -2.18 -12.95
N ARG A 262 14.15 -1.54 -11.88
CA ARG A 262 15.00 -0.75 -10.96
C ARG A 262 15.75 -1.59 -9.92
N LEU A 263 15.49 -2.90 -9.85
CA LEU A 263 16.14 -3.78 -8.86
C LEU A 263 17.62 -4.05 -9.14
N ASN A 264 18.18 -3.67 -10.29
CA ASN A 264 19.57 -3.98 -10.66
C ASN A 264 19.87 -5.49 -10.60
N ARG A 265 18.92 -6.30 -11.12
CA ARG A 265 18.98 -7.77 -11.20
C ARG A 265 18.46 -8.22 -12.56
N ASP A 266 18.93 -9.38 -13.03
CA ASP A 266 18.47 -9.99 -14.27
C ASP A 266 17.03 -10.49 -14.11
N LEU A 267 16.10 -9.92 -14.88
CA LEU A 267 14.68 -10.30 -14.87
C LEU A 267 14.44 -11.76 -15.28
N SER A 268 15.39 -12.45 -15.92
CA SER A 268 15.28 -13.91 -16.12
C SER A 268 15.30 -14.70 -14.79
N ARG A 269 15.73 -14.07 -13.68
CA ARG A 269 15.93 -14.70 -12.36
C ARG A 269 15.25 -13.99 -11.19
N VAL A 270 14.46 -12.96 -11.46
CA VAL A 270 13.64 -12.26 -10.46
C VAL A 270 12.27 -12.93 -10.37
N ILE A 271 11.85 -13.32 -9.17
CA ILE A 271 10.48 -13.80 -8.89
C ILE A 271 9.84 -12.80 -7.94
N LEU A 272 8.76 -12.13 -8.36
CA LEU A 272 7.89 -11.35 -7.48
C LEU A 272 6.71 -12.21 -7.01
N ILE A 273 6.40 -12.14 -5.72
CA ILE A 273 5.24 -12.76 -5.10
C ILE A 273 4.35 -11.67 -4.51
N ASP A 274 3.15 -11.55 -5.07
CA ASP A 274 2.17 -10.52 -4.75
C ASP A 274 0.74 -11.04 -5.02
N TRP A 275 -0.28 -10.30 -4.60
CA TRP A 275 -1.69 -10.60 -4.79
C TRP A 275 -2.46 -9.54 -5.60
N ASP A 276 -2.02 -8.27 -5.59
CA ASP A 276 -2.69 -7.16 -6.30
C ASP A 276 -2.13 -6.97 -7.72
N PRO A 277 -2.90 -7.23 -8.79
CA PRO A 277 -2.46 -7.00 -10.17
C PRO A 277 -1.97 -5.58 -10.48
N LYS A 278 -2.39 -4.59 -9.69
CA LYS A 278 -1.99 -3.18 -9.87
C LYS A 278 -0.57 -2.90 -9.40
N SER A 279 -0.06 -3.64 -8.41
CA SER A 279 1.29 -3.42 -7.89
C SER A 279 2.37 -3.82 -8.89
N PHE A 280 2.07 -4.77 -9.80
CA PHE A 280 3.04 -5.39 -10.69
C PHE A 280 2.78 -5.19 -12.19
N GLN A 281 1.90 -4.25 -12.54
CA GLN A 281 1.47 -3.96 -13.92
C GLN A 281 2.59 -3.61 -14.93
N LEU A 282 3.83 -3.41 -14.48
CA LEU A 282 5.00 -3.12 -15.34
C LEU A 282 5.78 -4.36 -15.77
N GLN A 283 5.72 -5.46 -15.01
CA GLN A 283 6.44 -6.72 -15.31
C GLN A 283 5.60 -7.95 -14.86
N PRO A 284 4.37 -8.15 -15.37
CA PRO A 284 3.49 -9.24 -14.96
C PRO A 284 4.06 -10.64 -15.22
N GLU A 285 4.99 -10.78 -16.17
CA GLU A 285 5.66 -12.04 -16.49
C GLU A 285 6.63 -12.54 -15.39
N ASN A 286 7.04 -11.64 -14.48
CA ASN A 286 7.94 -11.95 -13.37
C ASN A 286 7.20 -12.36 -12.09
N VAL A 287 5.88 -12.56 -12.14
CA VAL A 287 5.03 -12.65 -10.94
C VAL A 287 4.42 -14.02 -10.76
N LEU A 288 4.54 -14.57 -9.56
CA LEU A 288 3.67 -15.61 -9.04
C LEU A 288 2.51 -14.97 -8.27
N ARG A 289 1.35 -14.82 -8.91
CA ARG A 289 0.18 -14.17 -8.30
C ARG A 289 -0.48 -15.14 -7.32
N LEU A 290 -0.45 -14.81 -6.03
CA LEU A 290 -1.11 -15.61 -5.00
C LEU A 290 -2.50 -15.04 -4.66
N PRO A 291 -3.45 -15.88 -4.21
CA PRO A 291 -4.65 -15.38 -3.53
C PRO A 291 -4.25 -14.63 -2.26
N LYS A 292 -4.89 -13.48 -2.01
CA LYS A 292 -4.69 -12.66 -0.82
C LYS A 292 -5.05 -13.45 0.43
N TRP A 293 -4.12 -13.57 1.38
CA TRP A 293 -4.37 -14.23 2.65
C TRP A 293 -5.16 -13.32 3.61
N GLU A 294 -6.32 -13.80 4.05
CA GLU A 294 -7.27 -13.07 4.92
C GLU A 294 -7.15 -13.41 6.41
N GLY A 295 -5.96 -13.87 6.85
CA GLY A 295 -5.71 -14.12 8.27
C GLY A 295 -6.10 -15.52 8.78
N SER A 296 -6.41 -16.49 7.92
CA SER A 296 -6.75 -17.86 8.35
C SER A 296 -5.55 -18.62 8.97
N ASP A 297 -5.75 -19.23 10.14
CA ASP A 297 -4.74 -20.02 10.85
C ASP A 297 -4.52 -21.43 10.26
N SER A 298 -5.44 -21.92 9.44
CA SER A 298 -5.35 -23.23 8.78
C SER A 298 -4.68 -23.16 7.39
N ASP A 299 -4.14 -22.00 7.01
CA ASP A 299 -3.45 -21.79 5.73
C ASP A 299 -2.11 -22.56 5.69
N LEU A 300 -1.91 -23.36 4.64
CA LEU A 300 -0.65 -24.07 4.37
C LEU A 300 0.11 -23.48 3.17
N GLY A 301 -0.35 -22.36 2.61
CA GLY A 301 0.11 -21.83 1.33
C GLY A 301 1.61 -21.50 1.32
N LEU A 302 2.18 -21.02 2.43
CA LEU A 302 3.63 -20.77 2.51
C LEU A 302 4.47 -22.06 2.50
N VAL A 303 3.94 -23.18 2.99
CA VAL A 303 4.64 -24.49 2.95
C VAL A 303 4.67 -25.01 1.52
N GLU A 304 3.56 -24.88 0.80
CA GLU A 304 3.46 -25.29 -0.61
C GLU A 304 4.26 -24.37 -1.53
N LEU A 305 4.29 -23.07 -1.24
CA LEU A 305 5.13 -22.09 -1.91
C LEU A 305 6.64 -22.39 -1.73
N ALA A 306 7.08 -22.77 -0.52
CA ALA A 306 8.45 -23.21 -0.31
C ALA A 306 8.78 -24.48 -1.12
N SER A 307 7.85 -25.42 -1.24
CA SER A 307 7.99 -26.60 -2.12
C SER A 307 8.13 -26.18 -3.59
N PHE A 308 7.24 -25.30 -4.07
CA PHE A 308 7.25 -24.78 -5.44
C PHE A 308 8.58 -24.12 -5.80
N LEU A 309 9.04 -23.17 -4.98
CA LEU A 309 10.29 -22.44 -5.18
C LEU A 309 11.52 -23.37 -5.14
N LYS A 310 11.50 -24.40 -4.28
CA LYS A 310 12.55 -25.43 -4.26
C LYS A 310 12.56 -26.30 -5.51
N THR A 311 11.39 -26.71 -6.01
CA THR A 311 11.29 -27.44 -7.29
C THR A 311 11.81 -26.58 -8.46
N LEU A 312 11.50 -25.28 -8.46
CA LEU A 312 11.99 -24.34 -9.47
C LEU A 312 13.52 -24.27 -9.46
N VAL A 313 14.16 -24.06 -8.30
CA VAL A 313 15.64 -24.08 -8.19
C VAL A 313 16.23 -25.43 -8.59
N ALA A 314 15.68 -26.54 -8.09
CA ALA A 314 16.15 -27.89 -8.40
C ALA A 314 16.04 -28.27 -9.88
N SER A 315 15.13 -27.63 -10.62
CA SER A 315 14.93 -27.88 -12.06
C SER A 315 15.95 -27.18 -12.98
N GLY A 316 16.79 -26.28 -12.46
CA GLY A 316 17.91 -25.69 -13.19
C GLY A 316 17.51 -24.75 -14.36
N ILE A 317 16.30 -24.18 -14.30
CA ILE A 317 15.78 -23.26 -15.32
C ILE A 317 16.64 -22.00 -15.40
N LYS A 318 16.89 -21.51 -16.63
CA LYS A 318 17.62 -20.26 -16.88
C LYS A 318 16.76 -18.99 -16.84
N ASP A 319 15.50 -19.10 -17.22
CA ASP A 319 14.53 -17.99 -17.24
C ASP A 319 13.23 -18.44 -16.56
N VAL A 320 12.89 -17.82 -15.44
CA VAL A 320 11.72 -18.19 -14.62
C VAL A 320 10.38 -17.82 -15.26
N ARG A 321 10.37 -16.82 -16.15
CA ARG A 321 9.15 -16.11 -16.57
C ARG A 321 8.09 -17.01 -17.24
N PRO A 322 8.44 -17.97 -18.14
CA PRO A 322 7.44 -18.88 -18.71
C PRO A 322 6.75 -19.77 -17.66
N VAL A 323 7.45 -20.13 -16.58
CA VAL A 323 6.90 -20.94 -15.48
C VAL A 323 5.95 -20.10 -14.62
N LEU A 324 6.33 -18.85 -14.33
CA LEU A 324 5.50 -17.92 -13.57
C LEU A 324 4.24 -17.54 -14.34
N GLN A 325 4.36 -17.20 -15.62
CA GLN A 325 3.24 -16.94 -16.52
C GLN A 325 2.25 -18.12 -16.57
N TYR A 326 2.76 -19.35 -16.69
CA TYR A 326 1.91 -20.54 -16.70
C TYR A 326 1.09 -20.69 -15.42
N TYR A 327 1.72 -20.59 -14.24
CA TYR A 327 0.98 -20.78 -12.99
C TYR A 327 0.09 -19.58 -12.63
N SER A 328 0.48 -18.35 -12.97
CA SER A 328 -0.29 -17.13 -12.72
C SER A 328 -1.50 -16.93 -13.65
N SER A 329 -1.73 -17.81 -14.63
CA SER A 329 -3.00 -17.85 -15.39
C SER A 329 -4.13 -18.58 -14.66
N PHE A 330 -3.85 -19.23 -13.52
CA PHE A 330 -4.84 -19.93 -12.69
C PHE A 330 -5.20 -19.09 -11.45
N ASP A 331 -6.44 -19.20 -10.96
CA ASP A 331 -6.91 -18.46 -9.77
C ASP A 331 -6.12 -18.79 -8.50
N ASN A 332 -5.61 -20.03 -8.38
CA ASN A 332 -4.68 -20.43 -7.34
C ASN A 332 -3.52 -21.27 -7.93
N PRO A 333 -2.32 -20.70 -8.09
CA PRO A 333 -1.18 -21.42 -8.68
C PRO A 333 -0.69 -22.60 -7.81
N LEU A 334 -0.87 -22.51 -6.49
CA LEU A 334 -0.36 -23.51 -5.55
C LEU A 334 -1.19 -24.80 -5.57
N GLU A 335 -2.50 -24.68 -5.79
CA GLU A 335 -3.37 -25.84 -6.03
C GLU A 335 -3.04 -26.57 -7.34
N GLU A 336 -2.76 -25.82 -8.42
CA GLU A 336 -2.40 -26.43 -9.70
C GLU A 336 -1.02 -27.11 -9.63
N TYR A 337 -0.05 -26.49 -8.96
CA TYR A 337 1.22 -27.14 -8.63
C TYR A 337 1.02 -28.42 -7.80
N ARG A 338 0.13 -28.42 -6.80
CA ARG A 338 -0.20 -29.60 -5.99
C ARG A 338 -0.75 -30.74 -6.84
N LYS A 339 -1.77 -30.47 -7.68
CA LYS A 339 -2.38 -31.44 -8.60
C LYS A 339 -1.34 -32.04 -9.55
N LYS A 340 -0.53 -31.20 -10.19
CA LYS A 340 0.53 -31.64 -11.11
C LYS A 340 1.59 -32.51 -10.42
N ARG A 341 1.97 -32.19 -9.19
CA ARG A 341 2.92 -33.01 -8.43
C ARG A 341 2.33 -34.40 -8.14
N GLN A 342 1.07 -34.47 -7.71
CA GLN A 342 0.37 -35.75 -7.48
C GLN A 342 0.24 -36.59 -8.77
N GLN A 343 -0.09 -35.97 -9.91
CA GLN A 343 -0.14 -36.65 -11.20
C GLN A 343 1.22 -37.24 -11.61
N LEU A 344 2.32 -36.52 -11.38
CA LEU A 344 3.69 -36.99 -11.67
C LEU A 344 4.17 -38.07 -10.68
N GLU A 345 3.68 -38.04 -9.43
CA GLU A 345 3.92 -39.08 -8.43
C GLU A 345 3.19 -40.37 -8.84
N GLU A 346 1.90 -40.30 -9.18
CA GLU A 346 1.10 -41.40 -9.71
C GLU A 346 1.66 -42.00 -11.03
N GLU A 347 2.10 -41.16 -11.98
CA GLU A 347 2.69 -41.63 -13.23
C GLU A 347 3.98 -42.42 -12.97
N GLN A 348 4.83 -41.95 -12.04
CA GLN A 348 6.04 -42.67 -11.64
C GLN A 348 5.75 -43.99 -10.92
N GLU A 349 4.67 -44.09 -10.14
CA GLU A 349 4.25 -45.34 -9.51
C GLU A 349 3.76 -46.35 -10.56
N LYS A 350 2.85 -45.91 -11.45
CA LYS A 350 2.37 -46.74 -12.58
C LYS A 350 3.51 -47.20 -13.49
N LEU A 351 4.54 -46.37 -13.69
CA LEU A 351 5.75 -46.73 -14.44
C LEU A 351 6.62 -47.77 -13.71
N LYS A 352 6.80 -47.67 -12.39
CA LYS A 352 7.54 -48.68 -11.58
C LYS A 352 6.82 -50.03 -11.62
N ASP A 353 5.51 -50.03 -11.40
CA ASP A 353 4.67 -51.24 -11.39
C ASP A 353 4.61 -51.90 -12.77
N SER A 354 4.76 -51.13 -13.86
CA SER A 354 4.85 -51.65 -15.23
C SER A 354 6.16 -52.42 -15.55
N GLY A 355 7.09 -52.51 -14.60
CA GLY A 355 8.30 -53.34 -14.69
C GLY A 355 9.37 -52.86 -15.69
N LYS A 356 9.17 -51.72 -16.35
CA LYS A 356 10.12 -51.18 -17.33
C LYS A 356 11.31 -50.49 -16.65
N HIS A 357 12.33 -51.30 -16.34
CA HIS A 357 13.57 -50.89 -15.67
C HIS A 357 14.42 -49.92 -16.53
N PHE A 358 14.10 -48.62 -16.48
CA PHE A 358 14.79 -47.58 -17.27
C PHE A 358 16.13 -47.16 -16.63
N THR A 359 17.24 -47.66 -17.18
CA THR A 359 18.60 -47.20 -16.86
C THR A 359 18.93 -45.87 -17.57
N GLY A 360 18.39 -44.76 -17.06
CA GLY A 360 18.63 -43.41 -17.57
C GLY A 360 18.99 -42.37 -16.50
N PRO A 361 19.45 -41.18 -16.91
CA PRO A 361 20.25 -40.30 -16.05
C PRO A 361 19.47 -39.60 -14.92
N LYS A 362 20.26 -39.15 -13.92
CA LYS A 362 19.83 -38.58 -12.63
C LYS A 362 18.75 -37.48 -12.77
N ALA A 363 17.88 -37.39 -11.76
CA ALA A 363 16.63 -36.63 -11.74
C ALA A 363 16.68 -35.15 -12.21
N SER A 364 17.83 -34.47 -12.06
CA SER A 364 18.04 -33.12 -12.58
C SER A 364 17.82 -32.99 -14.10
N SER A 365 18.04 -34.08 -14.86
CA SER A 365 17.84 -34.07 -16.32
C SER A 365 16.37 -34.07 -16.77
N PHE A 366 15.41 -34.40 -15.90
CA PHE A 366 14.02 -34.61 -16.31
C PHE A 366 13.16 -33.34 -16.18
N MET A 367 13.37 -32.54 -15.14
CA MET A 367 12.62 -31.29 -14.94
C MET A 367 12.92 -30.23 -16.02
N GLY A 368 14.15 -30.20 -16.56
CA GLY A 368 14.47 -29.33 -17.71
C GLY A 368 13.63 -29.68 -18.95
N ARG A 369 13.36 -30.97 -19.19
CA ARG A 369 12.49 -31.45 -20.28
C ARG A 369 11.01 -31.17 -20.05
N PHE A 370 10.56 -31.12 -18.80
CA PHE A 370 9.18 -30.77 -18.43
C PHE A 370 8.84 -29.35 -18.93
N TRP A 371 9.74 -28.39 -18.74
CA TRP A 371 9.56 -27.01 -19.19
C TRP A 371 9.81 -26.83 -20.69
N GLN A 372 10.83 -27.49 -21.24
CA GLN A 372 11.24 -27.29 -22.64
C GLN A 372 10.25 -27.90 -23.67
N ARG A 373 9.25 -28.69 -23.24
CA ARG A 373 8.28 -29.34 -24.13
C ARG A 373 6.97 -28.54 -24.34
N GLN A 374 6.74 -27.45 -23.61
CA GLN A 374 5.52 -26.62 -23.76
C GLN A 374 5.76 -25.24 -24.38
N SER A 375 6.97 -24.93 -24.85
CA SER A 375 7.26 -23.70 -25.63
C SER A 375 7.02 -23.85 -27.14
N ILE A 376 6.35 -24.93 -27.57
CA ILE A 376 6.05 -25.24 -28.97
C ILE A 376 4.65 -25.86 -29.09
N GLN A 377 3.61 -25.03 -28.92
CA GLN A 377 2.27 -25.24 -29.49
C GLN A 377 1.49 -23.92 -29.50
#